data_AF-A0A8W8NIX4-F1
#
_entry.id   AF-A0A8W8NIX4-F1
#
_cell.length_a   1.000
_cell.length_b   1.000
_cell.length_c   1.000
_cell.angle_alpha   90.00
_cell.angle_beta   90.00
_cell.angle_gamma   90.00
#
_symmetry.space_group_name_H-M   'P 1'
#
loop_
_entity.id
_entity.type
_entity.pdbx_description
1 polymer ?
#
loop_
_entity_poly.entity_id
_entity_poly.type
_entity_poly.pdbx_seq_one_letter_code
_entity_poly.pdbx_strand_id
1 'polypeptide(L)'
;MTFSQFIKQLAEHVLAREFAMPLSGLALAIRNDPSCKYLQLKPITLHKILQSYPDSFKFQGAREDPEVSLRLSIDICNNVRNCPGFPQCKDLHICRYFMMDNCIHTKRKTRAPCPYPHSLDSKHNRKVRQYHNLLSLDINALKKRMQDSADFASQEAPVDLKLCFYYTRRVCERDDCPYLHLCEFFVKGSCKFGRRCKKNHDVCARDIEAILREHNIDADGDEEDILENIRARLYGDGEEESEEEVTSEEEESFEQPKKPNPNQQNAVPTTSRR
;
A
#
# COMPACT_ATOMS: atom_id res chain seq x y z
N MET A 1 -11.46 12.97 30.86
CA MET A 1 -10.09 12.56 30.50
C MET A 1 -9.30 12.41 31.79
N THR A 2 -8.67 11.25 32.03
CA THR A 2 -7.84 11.03 33.22
C THR A 2 -6.48 11.70 33.07
N PHE A 3 -5.76 11.89 34.19
CA PHE A 3 -4.40 12.41 34.17
C PHE A 3 -3.47 11.57 33.28
N SER A 4 -3.51 10.24 33.39
CA SER A 4 -2.73 9.33 32.56
C SER A 4 -3.06 9.45 31.06
N GLN A 5 -4.35 9.62 30.71
CA GLN A 5 -4.78 9.83 29.32
C GLN A 5 -4.28 11.17 28.76
N PHE A 6 -4.27 12.22 29.57
CA PHE A 6 -3.73 13.53 29.18
C PHE A 6 -2.21 13.45 28.92
N ILE A 7 -1.45 12.84 29.83
CA ILE A 7 -0.01 12.64 29.67
C ILE A 7 0.30 11.76 28.46
N LYS A 8 -0.49 10.71 28.23
CA LYS A 8 -0.39 9.88 27.02
C LYS A 8 -0.51 10.73 25.75
N GLN A 9 -1.54 11.57 25.64
CA GLN A 9 -1.75 12.38 24.44
C GLN A 9 -0.62 13.38 24.19
N LEU A 10 -0.09 14.00 25.25
CA LEU A 10 1.06 14.89 25.13
C LEU A 10 2.31 14.13 24.68
N ALA A 11 2.57 12.96 25.28
CA ALA A 11 3.69 12.11 24.86
C ALA A 11 3.55 11.68 23.39
N GLU A 12 2.34 11.31 22.96
CA GLU A 12 2.04 11.01 21.55
C GLU A 12 2.30 12.21 20.63
N HIS A 13 1.92 13.41 21.05
CA HIS A 13 2.15 14.62 20.27
C HIS A 13 3.64 14.97 20.13
N VAL A 14 4.41 14.88 21.23
CA VAL A 14 5.86 15.15 21.23
C VAL A 14 6.60 14.10 20.40
N LEU A 15 6.38 12.81 20.71
CA LEU A 15 7.05 11.70 20.01
C LEU A 15 6.60 11.57 18.56
N ALA A 16 5.44 12.11 18.18
CA ALA A 16 5.06 12.18 16.78
C ALA A 16 6.05 13.01 15.95
N ARG A 17 6.65 14.04 16.56
CA ARG A 17 7.62 14.94 15.91
C ARG A 17 9.05 14.44 16.02
N GLU A 18 9.41 13.87 17.16
CA GLU A 18 10.80 13.51 17.50
C GLU A 18 11.13 12.01 17.25
N PHE A 19 10.19 11.19 16.75
CA PHE A 19 10.29 9.75 16.43
C PHE A 19 10.70 8.83 17.60
N ALA A 20 11.80 9.13 18.27
CA ALA A 20 12.30 8.49 19.48
C ALA A 20 13.15 9.49 20.27
N MET A 21 13.05 9.47 21.60
CA MET A 21 13.91 10.30 22.45
C MET A 21 14.11 9.68 23.83
N PRO A 22 15.17 10.05 24.57
CA PRO A 22 15.34 9.62 25.96
C PRO A 22 14.14 10.01 26.82
N LEU A 23 13.76 9.16 27.76
CA LEU A 23 12.64 9.40 28.67
C LEU A 23 12.81 10.74 29.43
N SER A 24 14.03 11.08 29.83
CA SER A 24 14.38 12.36 30.45
C SER A 24 14.07 13.56 29.53
N GLY A 25 14.41 13.43 28.25
CA GLY A 25 14.11 14.41 27.20
C GLY A 25 12.61 14.56 26.97
N LEU A 26 11.86 13.46 26.93
CA LEU A 26 10.41 13.49 26.80
C LEU A 26 9.74 14.18 28.01
N ALA A 27 10.21 13.89 29.23
CA ALA A 27 9.72 14.54 30.44
C ALA A 27 10.01 16.05 30.44
N LEU A 28 11.11 16.49 29.85
CA LEU A 28 11.43 17.91 29.68
C LEU A 28 10.53 18.56 28.62
N ALA A 29 10.36 17.91 27.47
CA ALA A 29 9.50 18.39 26.39
C ALA A 29 8.04 18.57 26.84
N ILE A 30 7.49 17.59 27.57
CA ILE A 30 6.14 17.69 28.16
C ILE A 30 6.04 18.85 29.14
N ARG A 31 7.06 19.11 29.96
CA ARG A 31 7.08 20.22 30.92
C ARG A 31 7.12 21.60 30.25
N ASN A 32 7.76 21.67 29.09
CA ASN A 32 7.86 22.88 28.30
C ASN A 32 6.58 23.17 27.51
N ASP A 33 5.62 22.24 27.48
CA ASP A 33 4.29 22.51 26.93
C ASP A 33 3.59 23.59 27.78
N PRO A 34 3.05 24.67 27.17
CA PRO A 34 2.37 25.73 27.88
C PRO A 34 1.24 25.24 28.79
N SER A 35 0.59 24.13 28.42
CA SER A 35 -0.51 23.51 29.16
C SER A 35 -0.02 22.76 30.41
N CYS A 36 1.29 22.51 30.52
CA CYS A 36 1.93 21.74 31.59
C CYS A 36 2.94 22.56 32.41
N LYS A 37 2.95 23.90 32.28
CA LYS A 37 3.92 24.78 32.93
C LYS A 37 4.07 24.57 34.45
N TYR A 38 2.99 24.15 35.12
CA TYR A 38 2.96 23.89 36.57
C TYR A 38 3.04 22.40 36.94
N LEU A 39 3.14 21.52 35.95
CA LEU A 39 3.13 20.09 36.15
C LEU A 39 4.52 19.60 36.59
N GLN A 40 4.62 19.16 37.83
CA GLN A 40 5.85 18.54 38.36
C GLN A 40 5.93 17.05 37.99
N LEU A 41 6.00 16.74 36.70
CA LEU A 41 6.08 15.36 36.23
C LEU A 41 7.51 14.82 36.38
N LYS A 42 7.73 13.93 37.36
CA LYS A 42 9.00 13.23 37.53
C LYS A 42 9.18 12.16 36.44
N PRO A 43 10.40 11.90 35.92
CA PRO A 43 10.65 10.88 34.91
C PRO A 43 10.13 9.48 35.29
N ILE A 44 10.28 9.10 36.56
CA ILE A 44 9.76 7.82 37.08
C ILE A 44 8.23 7.73 36.96
N THR A 45 7.52 8.83 37.22
CA THR A 45 6.06 8.88 37.08
C THR A 45 5.65 8.80 35.62
N LEU A 46 6.34 9.51 34.73
CA LEU A 46 6.12 9.42 33.28
C LEU A 46 6.33 7.98 32.79
N HIS A 47 7.43 7.33 33.20
CA HIS A 47 7.72 5.95 32.84
C HIS A 47 6.56 5.01 33.20
N LYS A 48 6.08 5.08 34.45
CA LYS A 48 4.95 4.26 34.94
C LYS A 48 3.66 4.51 34.16
N ILE A 49 3.37 5.76 33.82
CA ILE A 49 2.18 6.12 33.03
C ILE A 49 2.28 5.53 31.63
N LEU A 50 3.40 5.72 30.95
CA LEU A 50 3.59 5.25 29.58
C LEU A 50 3.63 3.71 29.49
N GLN A 51 4.17 3.02 30.50
CA GLN A 51 4.13 1.56 30.63
C GLN A 51 2.70 1.00 30.73
N SER A 52 1.73 1.80 31.19
CA SER A 52 0.31 1.39 31.18
C SER A 52 -0.33 1.40 29.78
N TYR A 53 0.41 1.85 28.75
CA TYR A 53 -0.01 1.91 27.35
C TYR A 53 0.98 1.17 26.43
N PRO A 54 1.17 -0.14 26.60
CA PRO A 54 2.15 -0.93 25.84
C PRO A 54 1.84 -0.99 24.33
N ASP A 55 0.59 -0.74 23.94
CA ASP A 55 0.20 -0.67 22.52
C ASP A 55 0.58 0.66 21.86
N SER A 56 0.88 1.70 22.66
CA SER A 56 1.20 3.04 22.16
C SER A 56 2.68 3.38 22.26
N PHE A 57 3.42 2.83 23.22
CA PHE A 57 4.83 3.18 23.46
C PHE A 57 5.71 1.94 23.52
N LYS A 58 6.90 2.04 22.93
CA LYS A 58 7.99 1.07 23.07
C LYS A 58 9.18 1.73 23.77
N PHE A 59 9.89 0.95 24.58
CA PHE A 59 11.08 1.35 25.32
C PHE A 59 12.27 0.50 24.87
N GLN A 60 13.41 1.13 24.61
CA GLN A 60 14.66 0.46 24.22
C GLN A 60 15.86 1.10 24.93
N GLY A 61 17.00 0.40 24.96
CA GLY A 61 18.25 0.95 25.48
C GLY A 61 18.43 0.86 27.00
N ALA A 62 19.11 1.85 27.58
CA ALA A 62 19.59 1.84 28.97
C ALA A 62 18.46 1.76 30.01
N ARG A 63 18.71 1.12 31.15
CA ARG A 63 17.71 0.93 32.21
C ARG A 63 17.32 2.22 32.93
N GLU A 64 18.23 3.17 33.05
CA GLU A 64 18.01 4.41 33.83
C GLU A 64 17.30 5.50 33.02
N ASP A 65 17.64 5.62 31.73
CA ASP A 65 17.04 6.57 30.81
C ASP A 65 16.75 5.89 29.45
N PRO A 66 15.70 5.04 29.40
CA PRO A 66 15.38 4.32 28.18
C PRO A 66 14.93 5.29 27.09
N GLU A 67 15.24 4.93 25.85
CA GLU A 67 14.70 5.60 24.68
C GLU A 67 13.22 5.20 24.51
N VAL A 68 12.36 6.21 24.41
CA VAL A 68 10.91 6.04 24.24
C VAL A 68 10.54 6.43 22.83
N SER A 69 9.75 5.58 22.18
CA SER A 69 9.19 5.86 20.87
C SER A 69 7.75 5.35 20.78
N LEU A 70 7.01 5.86 19.81
CA LEU A 70 5.64 5.43 19.59
C LEU A 70 5.61 4.10 18.84
N ARG A 71 4.81 3.17 19.35
CA ARG A 71 4.37 2.01 18.59
C ARG A 71 3.30 2.48 17.61
N LEU A 72 3.60 2.42 16.33
CA LEU A 72 2.66 2.73 15.27
C LEU A 72 1.94 1.46 14.86
N SER A 73 0.67 1.32 15.23
CA SER A 73 -0.23 0.30 14.69
C SER A 73 -1.02 0.88 13.51
N ILE A 74 -0.33 1.43 12.52
CA ILE A 74 -0.91 1.98 11.29
C ILE A 74 -0.21 1.35 10.09
N ASP A 75 -0.96 0.74 9.19
CA ASP A 75 -0.45 0.20 7.94
C ASP A 75 -1.20 0.83 6.76
N ILE A 76 -1.02 0.25 5.58
CA ILE A 76 -1.66 0.62 4.32
C ILE A 76 -2.74 -0.41 4.03
N CYS A 77 -3.95 0.07 3.73
CA CYS A 77 -5.08 -0.79 3.44
C CYS A 77 -4.83 -1.59 2.15
N ASN A 78 -4.91 -2.92 2.24
CA ASN A 78 -4.71 -3.83 1.10
C ASN A 78 -5.90 -3.89 0.14
N ASN A 79 -7.10 -3.45 0.56
CA ASN A 79 -8.31 -3.50 -0.25
C ASN A 79 -9.04 -2.14 -0.30
N VAL A 80 -8.39 -1.13 -0.88
CA VAL A 80 -8.94 0.24 -0.97
C VAL A 80 -10.27 0.30 -1.72
N ARG A 81 -10.51 -0.60 -2.69
CA ARG A 81 -11.72 -0.60 -3.54
C ARG A 81 -12.96 -1.06 -2.79
N ASN A 82 -12.85 -2.12 -1.99
CA ASN A 82 -13.96 -2.67 -1.20
C ASN A 82 -13.76 -2.38 0.30
N CYS A 83 -13.03 -1.30 0.63
CA CYS A 83 -12.74 -0.96 2.00
C CYS A 83 -14.03 -0.58 2.74
N PRO A 84 -14.32 -1.16 3.92
CA PRO A 84 -15.51 -0.79 4.70
C PRO A 84 -15.43 0.64 5.26
N GLY A 85 -14.26 1.30 5.15
CA GLY A 85 -14.02 2.66 5.62
C GLY A 85 -13.87 2.75 7.13
N PHE A 86 -13.53 3.93 7.64
CA PHE A 86 -13.46 4.18 9.07
C PHE A 86 -14.86 4.19 9.72
N PRO A 87 -15.08 3.52 10.88
CA PRO A 87 -14.10 2.99 11.82
C PRO A 87 -13.63 1.53 11.62
N GLN A 88 -14.18 0.81 10.64
CA GLN A 88 -13.87 -0.60 10.40
C GLN A 88 -12.46 -0.80 9.82
N CYS A 89 -12.01 0.12 8.97
CA CYS A 89 -10.63 0.22 8.48
C CYS A 89 -9.90 1.36 9.18
N LYS A 90 -8.74 1.06 9.78
CA LYS A 90 -7.88 2.01 10.51
C LYS A 90 -6.52 2.20 9.84
N ASP A 91 -6.41 1.78 8.57
CA ASP A 91 -5.21 1.84 7.75
C ASP A 91 -5.33 2.90 6.65
N LEU A 92 -4.18 3.35 6.16
CA LEU A 92 -4.08 4.42 5.17
C LEU A 92 -4.46 3.94 3.78
N HIS A 93 -5.23 4.74 3.05
CA HIS A 93 -5.46 4.59 1.62
C HIS A 93 -4.39 5.38 0.87
N ILE A 94 -3.25 4.75 0.63
CA ILE A 94 -2.10 5.34 -0.06
C ILE A 94 -1.31 4.26 -0.78
N CYS A 95 -0.59 4.61 -1.84
CA CYS A 95 0.28 3.67 -2.54
C CYS A 95 1.45 3.24 -1.66
N ARG A 96 1.58 1.94 -1.38
CA ARG A 96 2.70 1.36 -0.63
C ARG A 96 4.06 1.70 -1.23
N TYR A 97 4.19 1.55 -2.55
CA TYR A 97 5.43 1.91 -3.25
C TYR A 97 5.73 3.40 -3.20
N PHE A 98 4.72 4.26 -3.10
CA PHE A 98 4.97 5.70 -2.92
C PHE A 98 5.49 6.00 -1.51
N MET A 99 4.98 5.32 -0.48
CA MET A 99 5.48 5.44 0.90
C MET A 99 6.92 4.92 1.05
N MET A 100 7.33 3.99 0.19
CA MET A 100 8.69 3.45 0.12
C MET A 100 9.60 4.19 -0.89
N ASP A 101 9.16 5.33 -1.43
CA ASP A 101 9.90 6.10 -2.45
C ASP A 101 10.31 5.29 -3.69
N ASN A 102 9.54 4.24 -4.03
CA ASN A 102 9.80 3.28 -5.10
C ASN A 102 8.66 3.16 -6.13
N CYS A 103 7.66 4.05 -6.09
CA CYS A 103 6.56 4.02 -7.06
C CYS A 103 7.04 4.35 -8.49
N ILE A 104 6.81 3.42 -9.42
CA ILE A 104 7.17 3.59 -10.84
C ILE A 104 6.47 4.79 -11.49
N HIS A 105 5.25 5.11 -11.06
CA HIS A 105 4.45 6.22 -11.56
C HIS A 105 4.92 7.58 -11.04
N THR A 106 5.77 7.59 -10.01
CA THR A 106 6.46 8.79 -9.52
C THR A 106 7.82 8.94 -10.20
N LYS A 107 8.57 7.84 -10.35
CA LYS A 107 9.95 7.86 -10.89
C LYS A 107 10.03 8.02 -12.40
N ARG A 108 9.09 7.43 -13.15
CA ARG A 108 9.04 7.50 -14.61
C ARG A 108 7.89 8.42 -15.00
N LYS A 109 8.06 9.24 -16.06
CA LYS A 109 6.96 9.96 -16.71
C LYS A 109 6.05 8.98 -17.46
N THR A 110 5.48 8.02 -16.74
CA THR A 110 4.45 7.13 -17.28
C THR A 110 3.23 7.96 -17.64
N ARG A 111 2.67 7.76 -18.83
CA ARG A 111 1.45 8.47 -19.26
C ARG A 111 0.23 8.16 -18.40
N ALA A 112 0.23 7.01 -17.70
CA ALA A 112 -0.86 6.59 -16.82
C ALA A 112 -0.61 7.01 -15.36
N PRO A 113 -1.62 7.57 -14.66
CA PRO A 113 -1.54 7.85 -13.23
C PRO A 113 -1.47 6.55 -12.41
N CYS A 114 -0.95 6.63 -11.19
CA CYS A 114 -0.93 5.48 -10.29
C CYS A 114 -2.37 5.05 -9.94
N PRO A 115 -2.68 3.74 -9.97
CA PRO A 115 -4.00 3.25 -9.55
C PRO A 115 -4.27 3.43 -8.04
N TYR A 116 -3.24 3.73 -7.25
CA TYR A 116 -3.34 3.98 -5.81
C TYR A 116 -3.04 5.46 -5.49
N PRO A 117 -3.75 6.08 -4.54
CA PRO A 117 -3.55 7.49 -4.19
C PRO A 117 -2.13 7.78 -3.68
N HIS A 118 -1.58 8.95 -4.02
CA HIS A 118 -0.29 9.46 -3.48
C HIS A 118 -0.49 10.64 -2.50
N SER A 119 -1.71 10.82 -1.99
CA SER A 119 -2.06 11.91 -1.06
C SER A 119 -2.76 11.36 0.18
N LEU A 120 -2.51 12.03 1.31
CA LEU A 120 -3.13 11.75 2.61
C LEU A 120 -4.41 12.57 2.86
N ASP A 121 -4.89 13.35 1.87
CA ASP A 121 -5.94 14.35 2.08
C ASP A 121 -7.37 13.78 2.01
N SER A 122 -7.50 12.49 1.69
CA SER A 122 -8.80 11.83 1.62
C SER A 122 -9.54 11.92 2.96
N LYS A 123 -10.88 11.96 2.90
CA LYS A 123 -11.73 11.98 4.10
C LYS A 123 -11.43 10.81 5.04
N HIS A 124 -11.14 9.62 4.47
CA HIS A 124 -10.74 8.43 5.22
C HIS A 124 -9.39 8.63 5.92
N ASN A 125 -8.35 9.02 5.17
CA ASN A 125 -7.00 9.21 5.73
C ASN A 125 -6.98 10.28 6.82
N ARG A 126 -7.81 11.33 6.71
CA ARG A 126 -7.95 12.34 7.77
C ARG A 126 -8.48 11.73 9.08
N LYS A 127 -9.52 10.88 9.01
CA LYS A 127 -10.08 10.19 10.18
C LYS A 127 -9.08 9.20 10.78
N VAL A 128 -8.41 8.42 9.94
CA VAL A 128 -7.35 7.48 10.36
C VAL A 128 -6.19 8.21 11.04
N ARG A 129 -5.69 9.29 10.43
CA ARG A 129 -4.62 10.11 11.01
C ARG A 129 -5.07 10.79 12.30
N GLN A 130 -6.33 11.19 12.42
CA GLN A 130 -6.87 11.69 13.68
C GLN A 130 -6.90 10.63 14.76
N TYR A 131 -7.36 9.41 14.43
CA TYR A 131 -7.42 8.29 15.35
C TYR A 131 -6.02 7.90 15.89
N HIS A 132 -5.01 7.94 15.03
CA HIS A 132 -3.61 7.63 15.39
C HIS A 132 -2.80 8.84 15.89
N ASN A 133 -3.43 10.00 16.08
CA ASN A 133 -2.76 11.26 16.49
C ASN A 133 -1.63 11.73 15.54
N LEU A 134 -1.79 11.50 14.23
CA LEU A 134 -0.83 11.82 13.16
C LEU A 134 -1.26 13.02 12.29
N LEU A 135 -2.22 13.83 12.74
CA LEU A 135 -2.71 14.99 11.97
C LEU A 135 -1.64 16.07 11.76
N SER A 136 -0.68 16.19 12.67
CA SER A 136 0.42 17.16 12.59
C SER A 136 1.56 16.71 11.65
N LEU A 137 1.59 15.44 11.25
CA LEU A 137 2.67 14.89 10.42
C LEU A 137 2.35 15.03 8.94
N ASP A 138 3.27 15.61 8.17
CA ASP A 138 3.17 15.58 6.72
C ASP A 138 3.51 14.19 6.16
N ILE A 139 3.39 14.06 4.85
CA ILE A 139 3.62 12.80 4.14
C ILE A 139 5.08 12.33 4.26
N ASN A 140 6.05 13.23 4.35
CA ASN A 140 7.47 12.89 4.43
C ASN A 140 7.85 12.43 5.85
N ALA A 141 7.35 13.13 6.87
CA ALA A 141 7.48 12.71 8.26
C ALA A 141 6.82 11.34 8.49
N LEU A 142 5.67 11.09 7.86
CA LEU A 142 5.01 9.79 7.94
C LEU A 142 5.78 8.69 7.20
N LYS A 143 6.36 8.97 6.02
CA LYS A 143 7.25 8.03 5.31
C LYS A 143 8.42 7.60 6.18
N LYS A 144 9.16 8.58 6.69
CA LYS A 144 10.31 8.33 7.58
C LYS A 144 9.89 7.49 8.78
N ARG A 145 8.77 7.84 9.40
CA ARG A 145 8.27 7.11 10.57
C ARG A 145 7.84 5.67 10.29
N MET A 146 7.20 5.44 9.14
CA MET A 146 6.87 4.09 8.73
C MET A 146 8.16 3.32 8.45
N GLN A 147 9.09 3.86 7.67
CA GLN A 147 10.39 3.25 7.38
C GLN A 147 11.24 2.94 8.63
N ASP A 148 11.21 3.80 9.66
CA ASP A 148 11.94 3.61 10.92
C ASP A 148 11.29 2.57 11.86
N SER A 149 10.04 2.15 11.59
CA SER A 149 9.47 1.03 12.32
C SER A 149 10.11 -0.26 11.78
N ALA A 150 10.79 -0.99 12.67
CA ALA A 150 11.35 -2.31 12.34
C ALA A 150 10.27 -3.21 11.71
N ASP A 151 9.01 -3.03 12.08
CA ASP A 151 7.89 -3.71 11.45
C ASP A 151 7.76 -3.38 9.96
N PHE A 152 7.88 -2.11 9.51
CA PHE A 152 7.78 -1.74 8.09
C PHE A 152 9.05 -2.02 7.29
N ALA A 153 10.23 -1.95 7.92
CA ALA A 153 11.52 -2.28 7.31
C ALA A 153 11.79 -3.79 7.23
N SER A 154 11.20 -4.58 8.13
CA SER A 154 11.26 -6.04 8.13
C SER A 154 10.02 -6.70 7.52
N GLN A 155 9.04 -5.93 7.06
CA GLN A 155 8.06 -6.41 6.09
C GLN A 155 8.67 -6.37 4.68
N GLU A 156 9.57 -7.32 4.42
CA GLU A 156 9.29 -8.24 3.32
C GLU A 156 7.92 -8.87 3.65
N ALA A 157 6.84 -8.08 3.45
CA ALA A 157 5.52 -8.67 3.37
C ALA A 157 5.66 -9.74 2.28
N PRO A 158 5.22 -10.98 2.50
CA PRO A 158 5.16 -11.94 1.41
C PRO A 158 4.48 -11.20 0.27
N VAL A 159 5.17 -11.02 -0.86
CA VAL A 159 4.55 -10.44 -2.05
C VAL A 159 3.23 -11.19 -2.18
N ASP A 160 2.07 -10.53 -2.15
CA ASP A 160 0.84 -11.31 -2.33
C ASP A 160 1.01 -12.11 -3.62
N LEU A 161 0.86 -13.43 -3.54
CA LEU A 161 0.96 -14.27 -4.72
C LEU A 161 0.03 -13.68 -5.77
N LYS A 162 0.58 -13.29 -6.92
CA LYS A 162 -0.15 -12.62 -7.99
C LYS A 162 0.35 -13.12 -9.33
N LEU A 163 -0.57 -13.20 -10.28
CA LEU A 163 -0.21 -13.32 -11.69
C LEU A 163 0.44 -12.03 -12.18
N CYS A 164 1.49 -12.15 -12.97
CA CYS A 164 2.15 -11.00 -13.57
C CYS A 164 1.22 -10.34 -14.60
N PHE A 165 0.74 -9.15 -14.26
CA PHE A 165 -0.11 -8.36 -15.15
C PHE A 165 0.51 -8.11 -16.53
N TYR A 166 1.82 -7.88 -16.58
CA TYR A 166 2.54 -7.63 -17.84
C TYR A 166 2.72 -8.90 -18.67
N TYR A 167 2.87 -10.06 -18.03
CA TYR A 167 2.91 -11.35 -18.70
C TYR A 167 1.55 -11.70 -19.31
N THR A 168 0.45 -11.44 -18.59
CA THR A 168 -0.92 -11.59 -19.12
C THR A 168 -1.14 -10.82 -20.43
N ARG A 169 -0.43 -9.69 -20.59
CA ARG A 169 -0.44 -8.84 -21.80
C ARG A 169 0.75 -9.06 -22.75
N ARG A 170 1.65 -10.00 -22.47
CA ARG A 170 2.87 -10.34 -23.24
C ARG A 170 3.89 -9.20 -23.38
N VAL A 171 4.06 -8.40 -22.33
CA VAL A 171 5.00 -7.27 -22.30
C VAL A 171 5.94 -7.36 -21.10
N CYS A 172 6.04 -8.53 -20.45
CA CYS A 172 7.01 -8.73 -19.37
C CYS A 172 8.34 -9.16 -19.96
N GLU A 173 9.38 -8.35 -19.76
CA GLU A 173 10.75 -8.59 -20.21
C GLU A 173 11.72 -8.79 -19.03
N ARG A 174 11.20 -9.04 -17.83
CA ARG A 174 12.01 -9.25 -16.63
C ARG A 174 12.33 -10.73 -16.48
N ASP A 175 13.62 -11.03 -16.35
CA ASP A 175 14.12 -12.38 -16.06
C ASP A 175 13.90 -12.76 -14.58
N ASP A 176 13.88 -11.76 -13.69
CA ASP A 176 13.68 -11.89 -12.23
C ASP A 176 12.31 -11.34 -11.79
N CYS A 177 11.23 -11.74 -12.48
CA CYS A 177 9.90 -11.23 -12.16
C CYS A 177 9.36 -11.86 -10.85
N PRO A 178 8.97 -11.07 -9.84
CA PRO A 178 8.47 -11.58 -8.55
C PRO A 178 6.99 -12.02 -8.61
N TYR A 179 6.45 -12.29 -9.81
CA TYR A 179 5.03 -12.61 -10.03
C TYR A 179 4.89 -13.80 -10.98
N LEU A 180 3.85 -14.61 -10.76
CA LEU A 180 3.62 -15.83 -11.54
C LEU A 180 3.37 -15.52 -13.02
N HIS A 181 4.24 -16.04 -13.89
CA HIS A 181 4.11 -16.01 -15.34
C HIS A 181 3.24 -17.18 -15.83
N LEU A 182 2.01 -17.29 -15.32
CA LEU A 182 1.05 -18.34 -15.69
C LEU A 182 -0.12 -17.78 -16.51
N CYS A 183 -0.75 -18.64 -17.28
CA CYS A 183 -2.00 -18.32 -17.96
C CYS A 183 -3.15 -18.24 -16.94
N GLU A 184 -3.75 -17.05 -16.81
CA GLU A 184 -4.89 -16.84 -15.89
C GLU A 184 -6.04 -17.84 -16.13
N PHE A 185 -6.42 -18.07 -17.39
CA PHE A 185 -7.49 -19.02 -17.70
C PHE A 185 -7.12 -20.47 -17.40
N PHE A 186 -5.84 -20.81 -17.43
CA PHE A 186 -5.40 -22.14 -17.03
C PHE A 186 -5.47 -22.30 -15.52
N VAL A 187 -5.00 -21.30 -14.78
CA VAL A 187 -5.12 -21.28 -13.32
C VAL A 187 -6.59 -21.33 -12.89
N LYS A 188 -7.50 -20.70 -13.63
CA LYS A 188 -8.97 -20.79 -13.38
C LYS A 188 -9.64 -22.06 -13.91
N GLY A 189 -8.94 -22.92 -14.65
CA GLY A 189 -9.52 -24.13 -15.27
C GLY A 189 -10.36 -23.89 -16.54
N SER A 190 -10.41 -22.66 -17.07
CA SER A 190 -11.24 -22.25 -18.22
C SER A 190 -10.46 -21.99 -19.53
N CYS A 191 -9.20 -22.42 -19.63
CA CYS A 191 -8.38 -22.18 -20.82
C CYS A 191 -8.81 -23.02 -22.04
N LYS A 192 -9.50 -22.38 -23.00
CA LYS A 192 -9.98 -23.01 -24.25
C LYS A 192 -8.87 -23.44 -25.22
N PHE A 193 -7.64 -22.97 -25.03
CA PHE A 193 -6.52 -23.22 -25.95
C PHE A 193 -5.71 -24.49 -25.63
N GLY A 194 -5.86 -25.04 -24.42
CA GLY A 194 -5.12 -26.22 -23.96
C GLY A 194 -3.61 -26.10 -24.21
N ARG A 195 -3.00 -27.16 -24.76
CA ARG A 195 -1.56 -27.22 -25.10
C ARG A 195 -1.12 -26.22 -26.19
N ARG A 196 -2.06 -25.61 -26.92
CA ARG A 196 -1.76 -24.58 -27.94
C ARG A 196 -1.79 -23.17 -27.35
N CYS A 197 -2.03 -23.03 -26.04
CA CYS A 197 -1.96 -21.74 -25.38
C CYS A 197 -0.55 -21.17 -25.51
N LYS A 198 -0.46 -19.90 -25.90
CA LYS A 198 0.83 -19.20 -26.00
C LYS A 198 1.29 -18.62 -24.66
N LYS A 199 0.55 -18.87 -23.57
CA LYS A 199 0.89 -18.50 -22.19
C LYS A 199 1.28 -19.78 -21.46
N ASN A 200 2.12 -19.66 -20.44
CA ASN A 200 2.68 -20.80 -19.72
C ASN A 200 1.60 -21.50 -18.89
N HIS A 201 1.58 -22.82 -18.98
CA HIS A 201 0.74 -23.72 -18.20
C HIS A 201 1.59 -24.65 -17.30
N ASP A 202 2.91 -24.51 -17.33
CA ASP A 202 3.82 -25.31 -16.52
C ASP A 202 3.95 -24.70 -15.12
N VAL A 203 3.28 -25.31 -14.14
CA VAL A 203 3.35 -24.90 -12.72
C VAL A 203 4.61 -25.41 -12.02
N CYS A 204 5.32 -26.36 -12.62
CA CYS A 204 6.58 -26.94 -12.10
C CYS A 204 7.80 -26.25 -12.73
N ALA A 205 7.61 -25.15 -13.46
CA ALA A 205 8.74 -24.36 -13.96
C ALA A 205 9.54 -23.80 -12.78
N ARG A 206 10.87 -23.86 -12.86
CA ARG A 206 11.78 -23.49 -11.75
C ARG A 206 11.53 -22.09 -11.18
N ASP A 207 11.23 -21.13 -12.04
CA ASP A 207 10.96 -19.75 -11.63
C ASP A 207 9.62 -19.63 -10.88
N ILE A 208 8.64 -20.47 -11.23
CA ILE A 208 7.35 -20.54 -10.56
C ILE A 208 7.50 -21.26 -9.21
N GLU A 209 8.19 -22.39 -9.16
CA GLU A 209 8.46 -23.10 -7.90
C GLU A 209 9.20 -22.21 -6.89
N ALA A 210 10.16 -21.41 -7.35
CA ALA A 210 10.88 -20.46 -6.50
C ALA A 210 9.91 -19.45 -5.86
N ILE A 211 9.01 -18.88 -6.66
CA ILE A 211 7.98 -17.94 -6.21
C ILE A 211 6.99 -18.63 -5.26
N LEU A 212 6.54 -19.85 -5.57
CA LEU A 212 5.60 -20.60 -4.71
C LEU A 212 6.21 -20.91 -3.34
N ARG A 213 7.47 -21.36 -3.30
CA ARG A 213 8.20 -21.61 -2.04
C ARG A 213 8.40 -20.33 -1.23
N GLU A 214 8.70 -19.21 -1.88
CA GLU A 214 8.78 -17.89 -1.24
C GLU A 214 7.44 -17.46 -0.61
N HIS A 215 6.32 -17.97 -1.14
CA HIS A 215 4.96 -17.75 -0.62
C HIS A 215 4.43 -18.83 0.32
N ASN A 216 5.27 -19.78 0.75
CA ASN A 216 4.91 -20.93 1.58
C ASN A 216 3.79 -21.80 0.96
N ILE A 217 3.81 -21.95 -0.36
CA ILE A 217 2.94 -22.87 -1.10
C ILE A 217 3.73 -24.13 -1.42
N ASP A 218 3.14 -25.29 -1.12
CA ASP A 218 3.72 -26.57 -1.46
C ASP A 218 3.74 -26.75 -2.99
N ALA A 219 4.94 -26.97 -3.52
CA ALA A 219 5.21 -27.15 -4.94
C ALA A 219 5.72 -28.58 -5.25
N ASP A 220 5.76 -29.46 -4.25
CA ASP A 220 6.28 -30.83 -4.40
C ASP A 220 5.15 -31.87 -4.65
N GLY A 221 3.90 -31.43 -4.74
CA GLY A 221 2.72 -32.22 -5.10
C GLY A 221 2.45 -32.32 -6.61
N ASP A 222 1.37 -33.00 -6.98
CA ASP A 222 0.91 -33.09 -8.37
C ASP A 222 0.32 -31.77 -8.90
N GLU A 223 0.25 -31.63 -10.24
CA GLU A 223 -0.16 -30.39 -10.92
C GLU A 223 -1.48 -29.81 -10.39
N GLU A 224 -2.44 -30.67 -10.05
CA GLU A 224 -3.75 -30.24 -9.52
C GLU A 224 -3.65 -29.69 -8.10
N ASP A 225 -2.85 -30.32 -7.23
CA ASP A 225 -2.63 -29.85 -5.85
C ASP A 225 -1.95 -28.47 -5.84
N ILE A 226 -0.96 -28.28 -6.72
CA ILE A 226 -0.27 -27.00 -6.89
C ILE A 226 -1.27 -25.93 -7.39
N LEU A 227 -2.12 -26.27 -8.36
CA LEU A 227 -3.14 -25.37 -8.88
C LEU A 227 -4.20 -25.01 -7.84
N GLU A 228 -4.64 -25.97 -7.01
CA GLU A 228 -5.59 -25.74 -5.92
C GLU A 228 -5.00 -24.76 -4.90
N ASN A 229 -3.74 -24.96 -4.50
CA ASN A 229 -3.04 -24.04 -3.60
C ASN A 229 -2.90 -22.63 -4.20
N ILE A 230 -2.57 -22.53 -5.49
CA ILE A 230 -2.51 -21.24 -6.20
C ILE A 230 -3.90 -20.57 -6.24
N ARG A 231 -4.95 -21.31 -6.60
CA ARG A 231 -6.34 -20.80 -6.67
C ARG A 231 -6.82 -20.32 -5.31
N ALA A 232 -6.59 -21.11 -4.25
CA ALA A 232 -6.94 -20.75 -2.89
C ALA A 232 -6.29 -19.42 -2.49
N ARG A 233 -5.04 -19.18 -2.90
CA ARG A 233 -4.32 -17.93 -2.59
C ARG A 233 -4.74 -16.74 -3.45
N LEU A 234 -5.11 -16.98 -4.72
CA LEU A 234 -5.47 -15.93 -5.68
C LEU A 234 -6.95 -15.52 -5.62
N TYR A 235 -7.84 -16.47 -5.31
CA TYR A 235 -9.28 -16.35 -5.51
C TYR A 235 -10.13 -16.80 -4.30
N GLY A 236 -9.53 -17.32 -3.22
CA GLY A 236 -10.23 -17.98 -2.11
C GLY A 236 -11.11 -17.11 -1.20
N ASP A 237 -11.22 -15.79 -1.43
CA ASP A 237 -12.01 -14.87 -0.59
C ASP A 237 -13.23 -14.24 -1.33
N GLY A 238 -13.82 -14.93 -2.30
CA GLY A 238 -15.00 -14.43 -3.02
C GLY A 238 -15.90 -15.53 -3.58
N GLU A 239 -17.17 -15.48 -3.17
CA GLU A 239 -18.30 -16.28 -3.64
C GLU A 239 -18.41 -16.32 -5.18
N GLU A 240 -19.00 -17.42 -5.65
CA GLU A 240 -19.17 -17.87 -7.04
C GLU A 240 -19.64 -16.80 -8.05
N GLU A 241 -19.07 -16.88 -9.25
CA GLU A 241 -19.35 -16.06 -10.45
C GLU A 241 -20.79 -16.20 -10.95
N SER A 242 -21.30 -15.17 -11.62
CA SER A 242 -22.21 -15.38 -12.74
C SER A 242 -21.57 -14.82 -14.01
N GLU A 243 -21.10 -15.74 -14.85
CA GLU A 243 -20.60 -15.51 -16.20
C GLU A 243 -21.72 -14.94 -17.08
N GLU A 244 -21.51 -13.75 -17.66
CA GLU A 244 -22.24 -13.36 -18.86
C GLU A 244 -21.42 -13.79 -20.08
N GLU A 245 -21.95 -14.80 -20.80
CA GLU A 245 -21.50 -15.20 -22.12
C GLU A 245 -21.59 -14.01 -23.09
N VAL A 246 -20.44 -13.55 -23.60
CA VAL A 246 -20.42 -12.72 -24.81
C VAL A 246 -20.11 -13.64 -25.99
N THR A 247 -21.15 -13.94 -26.76
CA THR A 247 -21.05 -14.65 -28.03
C THR A 247 -20.27 -13.81 -29.05
N SER A 248 -19.38 -14.49 -29.76
CA SER A 248 -18.64 -14.03 -30.92
C SER A 248 -19.53 -13.68 -32.11
N GLU A 249 -19.22 -12.56 -32.76
CA GLU A 249 -19.43 -12.15 -34.18
C GLU A 249 -19.31 -10.61 -34.12
N GLU A 250 -18.47 -9.88 -34.85
CA GLU A 250 -18.15 -9.92 -36.28
C GLU A 250 -16.72 -9.39 -36.50
N GLU A 251 -15.97 -10.06 -37.36
CA GLU A 251 -14.85 -9.45 -38.06
C GLU A 251 -15.42 -8.54 -39.16
N GLU A 252 -15.17 -7.23 -39.10
CA GLU A 252 -15.18 -6.44 -40.33
C GLU A 252 -14.06 -5.40 -40.36
N SER A 253 -13.48 -5.35 -41.54
CA SER A 253 -12.20 -4.78 -41.92
C SER A 253 -12.25 -3.28 -42.20
N PHE A 254 -11.13 -2.62 -41.94
CA PHE A 254 -10.57 -1.50 -42.72
C PHE A 254 -11.36 -0.17 -42.79
N GLU A 255 -10.80 0.89 -42.21
CA GLU A 255 -10.28 2.04 -42.99
C GLU A 255 -9.48 3.00 -42.10
N GLN A 256 -8.26 3.35 -42.54
CA GLN A 256 -7.40 4.34 -41.89
C GLN A 256 -7.88 5.77 -42.23
N PRO A 257 -7.92 6.72 -41.28
CA PRO A 257 -8.23 8.11 -41.63
C PRO A 257 -7.04 8.75 -42.37
N LYS A 258 -7.30 9.17 -43.62
CA LYS A 258 -6.41 10.01 -44.43
C LYS A 258 -6.16 11.35 -43.75
N LYS A 259 -4.89 11.78 -43.73
CA LYS A 259 -4.47 13.12 -43.35
C LYS A 259 -5.01 14.15 -44.36
N PRO A 260 -5.56 15.30 -43.93
CA PRO A 260 -5.76 16.44 -44.82
C PRO A 260 -4.49 17.28 -44.92
N ASN A 261 -4.08 17.61 -46.15
CA ASN A 261 -3.06 18.63 -46.47
C ASN A 261 -3.73 19.72 -47.34
N PRO A 262 -3.12 20.89 -47.59
CA PRO A 262 -3.66 22.19 -47.23
C PRO A 262 -4.07 23.00 -48.49
N ASN A 263 -4.43 24.28 -48.26
CA ASN A 263 -4.58 25.38 -49.23
C ASN A 263 -5.95 25.54 -49.91
N GLN A 264 -6.71 26.56 -49.48
CA GLN A 264 -7.01 27.81 -50.23
C GLN A 264 -8.11 28.60 -49.47
N GLN A 265 -7.77 29.74 -48.87
CA GLN A 265 -7.95 31.12 -49.36
C GLN A 265 -9.20 31.84 -48.80
N ASN A 266 -8.91 32.82 -47.93
CA ASN A 266 -9.51 34.15 -47.75
C ASN A 266 -10.96 34.44 -48.17
N ALA A 267 -11.77 34.93 -47.22
CA ALA A 267 -12.59 36.12 -47.39
C ALA A 267 -13.05 36.69 -46.02
N VAL A 268 -12.79 37.99 -45.81
CA VAL A 268 -13.23 38.82 -44.68
C VAL A 268 -14.74 39.10 -44.81
N PRO A 269 -15.47 39.30 -43.70
CA PRO A 269 -16.25 40.52 -43.63
C PRO A 269 -16.15 41.24 -42.28
N THR A 270 -15.97 42.55 -42.42
CA THR A 270 -16.18 43.63 -41.47
C THR A 270 -17.59 43.61 -40.86
N THR A 271 -17.73 43.84 -39.56
CA THR A 271 -18.78 44.73 -39.02
C THR A 271 -18.34 45.41 -37.72
N SER A 272 -18.73 46.68 -37.68
CA SER A 272 -18.49 47.72 -36.69
C SER A 272 -19.15 47.44 -35.33
N ARG A 273 -18.45 47.80 -34.24
CA ARG A 273 -19.08 48.27 -32.99
C ARG A 273 -18.35 49.53 -32.52
N ARG A 274 -19.05 50.65 -32.59
CA ARG A 274 -19.16 51.59 -31.47
C ARG A 274 -20.42 51.25 -30.72
#